data_AF-A0A9D1ED56-F1
#
_entry.id   AF-A0A9D1ED56-F1
#
_cell.length_a   1.000
_cell.length_b   1.000
_cell.length_c   1.000
_cell.angle_alpha   90.00
_cell.angle_beta   90.00
_cell.angle_gamma   90.00
#
_symmetry.space_group_name_H-M   'P 1'
#
loop_
_entity.id
_entity.type
_entity.pdbx_description
1 polymer ?
#
loop_
_entity_poly.entity_id
_entity_poly.type
_entity_poly.pdbx_seq_one_letter_code
_entity_poly.pdbx_strand_id
1 'polypeptide(L)' 'MINFEEELAKFEPSQEIAQIEDTVLNDKMTDITDIMRELLEEVKQQKK' A
#
# COMPACT_ATOMS: atom_id res chain seq x y z
N MET A 1 1.12 -1.53 -38.78
CA MET A 1 1.63 -0.53 -37.82
C MET A 1 0.60 -0.45 -36.71
N ILE A 2 1.01 -0.60 -35.45
CA ILE A 2 0.07 -0.60 -34.31
C ILE A 2 -0.50 0.81 -34.15
N ASN A 3 -1.80 0.92 -33.89
CA ASN A 3 -2.50 2.20 -33.81
C ASN A 3 -2.45 2.71 -32.36
N PHE A 4 -1.43 3.51 -32.05
CA PHE A 4 -1.13 3.94 -30.67
C PHE A 4 -2.27 4.77 -30.04
N GLU A 5 -3.02 5.55 -30.82
CA GLU A 5 -4.16 6.32 -30.30
C GLU A 5 -5.31 5.43 -29.79
N GLU A 6 -5.62 4.32 -30.47
CA GLU A 6 -6.69 3.42 -30.05
C GLU A 6 -6.32 2.62 -28.79
N GLU A 7 -5.06 2.22 -28.66
CA GLU A 7 -4.57 1.48 -27.48
C GLU A 7 -4.51 2.38 -26.24
N LEU A 8 -4.11 3.66 -26.40
CA LEU A 8 -4.17 4.66 -25.33
C LEU A 8 -5.60 4.97 -24.89
N ALA A 9 -6.56 5.00 -25.82
CA ALA A 9 -7.97 5.23 -25.51
C ALA A 9 -8.63 4.04 -24.80
N LYS A 10 -8.16 2.81 -25.05
CA LYS A 10 -8.59 1.59 -24.36
C LYS A 10 -7.85 1.33 -23.06
N PHE A 11 -6.88 2.19 -22.71
CA PHE A 11 -6.12 2.07 -21.48
C PHE A 11 -7.00 2.46 -20.29
N GLU A 12 -7.80 1.50 -19.83
CA GLU A 12 -8.52 1.63 -18.59
C GLU A 12 -7.59 1.26 -17.43
N PRO A 13 -7.61 2.04 -16.33
CA PRO A 13 -6.91 1.63 -15.12
C PRO A 13 -7.39 0.24 -14.73
N SER A 14 -6.47 -0.73 -14.66
CA SER A 14 -6.82 -2.10 -14.31
C SER A 14 -7.51 -2.10 -12.95
N GLN A 15 -8.79 -2.49 -12.90
CA GLN A 15 -9.58 -2.50 -11.67
C GLN A 15 -8.91 -3.33 -10.56
N GLU A 16 -8.17 -4.37 -10.95
CA GLU A 16 -7.34 -5.17 -10.05
C GLU A 16 -6.25 -4.34 -9.37
N ILE A 17 -5.56 -3.46 -10.10
CA ILE A 17 -4.50 -2.60 -9.55
C ILE A 17 -5.07 -1.53 -8.62
N ALA A 18 -6.21 -0.95 -8.97
CA ALA A 18 -6.88 0.04 -8.12
C ALA A 18 -7.35 -0.56 -6.77
N GLN A 19 -7.88 -1.78 -6.79
CA GLN A 19 -8.27 -2.49 -5.57
C GLN A 19 -7.07 -2.93 -4.72
N ILE A 20 -5.97 -3.32 -5.39
CA ILE A 20 -4.70 -3.66 -4.72
C ILE A 20 -4.08 -2.41 -4.09
N GLU A 21 -4.16 -1.23 -4.72
CA GLU A 21 -3.62 0.02 -4.17
C GLU A 21 -4.23 0.34 -2.80
N ASP A 22 -5.56 0.30 -2.68
CA ASP A 22 -6.26 0.55 -1.42
C ASP A 22 -5.89 -0.48 -0.35
N THR A 23 -5.79 -1.76 -0.73
CA THR A 23 -5.44 -2.84 0.21
C THR A 23 -3.99 -2.71 0.69
N VAL A 24 -3.04 -2.51 -0.23
CA VAL A 24 -1.62 -2.35 0.08
C VAL A 24 -1.36 -1.06 0.87
N LEU A 25 -2.09 0.02 0.60
CA LEU A 25 -1.96 1.27 1.34
C LEU A 25 -2.46 1.13 2.79
N ASN A 26 -3.60 0.47 2.98
CA ASN A 26 -4.15 0.19 4.31
C ASN A 26 -3.26 -0.77 5.12
N ASP A 27 -2.67 -1.78 4.47
CA ASP A 27 -1.75 -2.71 5.11
C ASP A 27 -0.48 -1.97 5.59
N LYS A 28 0.11 -1.09 4.78
CA LYS A 28 1.29 -0.29 5.18
C LYS A 28 1.05 0.60 6.40
N MET A 29 -0.15 1.16 6.55
CA MET A 29 -0.49 1.98 7.73
C MET A 29 -0.59 1.12 9.00
N THR A 30 -1.04 -0.12 8.85
CA THR A 30 -1.08 -1.11 9.93
C THR A 30 0.33 -1.51 10.35
N ASP A 31 1.22 -1.76 9.39
CA ASP A 31 2.63 -2.11 9.66
C ASP A 31 3.37 -1.03 10.45
N ILE A 32 3.21 0.25 10.06
CA ILE A 32 3.82 1.37 10.80
C ILE A 32 3.28 1.44 12.22
N THR A 33 1.98 1.20 12.39
CA THR A 33 1.33 1.22 13.70
C THR A 33 1.86 0.09 14.60
N ASP A 34 2.08 -1.09 14.04
CA ASP A 34 2.62 -2.24 14.78
C ASP A 34 4.10 -2.05 15.14
N ILE A 35 4.93 -1.52 14.23
CA ILE A 35 6.33 -1.15 14.54
C ILE A 35 6.38 -0.12 15.67
N MET A 36 5.53 0.92 15.61
CA MET A 36 5.46 1.94 16.66
C MET A 36 5.03 1.34 18.00
N ARG A 37 4.10 0.37 18.00
CA ARG A 37 3.68 -0.34 19.20
C ARG A 37 4.81 -1.17 19.80
N GLU A 38 5.55 -1.93 18.99
CA GLU A 38 6.71 -2.71 19.44
C GLU A 38 7.77 -1.82 20.09
N LEU A 39 8.15 -0.72 19.43
CA LEU A 39 9.12 0.24 19.96
C LEU A 39 8.68 0.83 21.31
N LEU A 40 7.39 1.15 21.46
CA LEU A 40 6.84 1.67 22.71
C LEU A 40 6.85 0.62 23.83
N GLU A 41 6.58 -0.65 23.51
CA GLU A 41 6.63 -1.75 24.47
C GLU A 41 8.06 -2.07 24.91
N GLU A 42 9.03 -2.07 23.99
CA GLU A 42 10.46 -2.21 24.31
C GLU A 42 10.94 -1.10 25.25
N VAL A 43 10.58 0.16 24.97
CA VAL A 43 10.95 1.30 25.82
C VAL A 43 10.31 1.20 27.22
N LYS A 44 9.08 0.68 27.33
CA LYS A 44 8.45 0.44 28.64
C LYS A 44 9.13 -0.70 29.39
N GLN A 45 9.54 -1.76 28.71
CA GLN A 45 10.23 -2.90 29.33
C GLN A 45 11.64 -2.54 29.81
N GLN A 46 12.36 -1.67 29.09
CA GLN A 46 13.69 -1.19 29.52
C GLN A 46 13.65 -0.29 30.78
N LYS A 47 12.49 0.25 31.15
CA LYS A 47 12.32 1.08 32.35
C LYS A 47 11.95 0.28 33.61
N LYS A 48 11.90 -1.04 33.54
CA LYS A 48 11.55 -1.94 34.65
C LYS A 48 12.79 -2.68 35.15
#